data_AF-A0A4R8RLB0-F1
#
_entry.id   AF-A0A4R8RLB0-F1
#
_cell.length_a   1.000
_cell.length_b   1.000
_cell.length_c   1.000
_cell.angle_alpha   90.00
_cell.angle_beta   90.00
_cell.angle_gamma   90.00
#
_symmetry.space_group_name_H-M   'P 1'
#
loop_
_entity.id
_entity.type
_entity.pdbx_description
1 polymer ?
#
loop_
_entity_poly.entity_id
_entity_poly.type
_entity_poly.pdbx_seq_one_letter_code
_entity_poly.pdbx_strand_id
1 'polypeptide(L)'
;MAKNNLFYALPLLATLLQQASCCRQAIVTYSKQYDCGLNNFVTAVDDDCKKLADSIGTQGRKFAEIPTVDSIECLECDNDGEFRRCRCMLTAWRFRDWEPEPAKYQEFQYEYWRPMENGKLDVSCDS
;
A
#
# COMPACT_ATOMS: atom_id res chain seq x y z
N MET A 1 -63.26 -6.07 -4.82
CA MET A 1 -62.23 -5.13 -5.28
C MET A 1 -61.03 -5.27 -4.34
N ALA A 2 -60.11 -6.21 -4.63
CA ALA A 2 -58.95 -6.49 -3.80
C ALA A 2 -57.74 -5.75 -4.39
N LYS A 3 -57.25 -4.73 -3.68
CA LYS A 3 -55.98 -4.04 -4.01
C LYS A 3 -54.85 -4.91 -3.47
N ASN A 4 -54.29 -5.77 -4.32
CA ASN A 4 -53.07 -6.51 -4.00
C ASN A 4 -51.86 -5.58 -4.14
N ASN A 5 -51.25 -5.22 -3.01
CA ASN A 5 -49.96 -4.55 -2.95
C ASN A 5 -48.86 -5.54 -3.35
N LEU A 6 -48.53 -5.59 -4.63
CA LEU A 6 -47.42 -6.39 -5.16
C LEU A 6 -46.13 -5.54 -5.17
N PHE A 7 -45.58 -5.25 -3.99
CA PHE A 7 -44.29 -4.55 -3.85
C PHE A 7 -43.44 -5.14 -2.72
N TYR A 8 -43.28 -6.47 -2.67
CA TYR A 8 -42.38 -7.12 -1.71
C TYR A 8 -41.73 -8.38 -2.29
N ALA A 9 -40.96 -8.20 -3.35
CA ALA A 9 -39.90 -9.11 -3.81
C ALA A 9 -39.16 -8.29 -4.87
N LEU A 10 -37.91 -7.89 -4.79
CA LEU A 10 -36.73 -8.47 -4.18
C LEU A 10 -35.78 -7.32 -3.76
N PRO A 11 -35.55 -7.03 -2.47
CA PRO A 11 -34.31 -6.37 -2.05
C PRO A 11 -33.18 -7.38 -1.78
N LEU A 12 -33.46 -8.68 -1.89
CA LEU A 12 -32.56 -9.77 -1.52
C LEU A 12 -31.48 -10.12 -2.56
N LEU A 13 -31.42 -9.43 -3.71
CA LEU A 13 -30.31 -9.60 -4.66
C LEU A 13 -29.11 -8.69 -4.38
N ALA A 14 -29.23 -7.72 -3.47
CA ALA A 14 -28.12 -6.81 -3.15
C ALA A 14 -27.09 -7.42 -2.19
N THR A 15 -27.41 -8.53 -1.50
CA THR A 15 -26.49 -9.21 -0.58
C THR A 15 -25.57 -10.23 -1.27
N LEU A 16 -25.69 -10.40 -2.59
CA LEU A 16 -24.85 -11.29 -3.40
C LEU A 16 -23.82 -10.56 -4.25
N LEU A 17 -23.57 -9.27 -3.98
CA LEU A 17 -22.26 -8.70 -4.26
C LEU A 17 -21.30 -9.20 -3.17
N GLN A 18 -20.99 -10.51 -3.23
CA GLN A 18 -19.64 -10.94 -2.92
C GLN A 18 -18.76 -10.15 -3.89
N GLN A 19 -18.39 -8.94 -3.49
CA GLN A 19 -17.15 -8.34 -3.95
C GLN A 19 -16.13 -9.40 -3.57
N ALA A 20 -15.77 -10.24 -4.53
CA ALA A 20 -14.46 -10.84 -4.51
C ALA A 20 -13.55 -9.62 -4.41
N SER A 21 -13.11 -9.33 -3.18
CA SER A 21 -12.05 -8.41 -2.88
C SER A 21 -10.84 -9.01 -3.57
N CYS A 22 -10.70 -8.72 -4.87
CA CYS A 22 -9.61 -9.23 -5.66
C CYS A 22 -8.41 -8.38 -5.29
N CYS A 23 -7.52 -8.96 -4.49
CA CYS A 23 -6.27 -8.29 -4.21
C CYS A 23 -5.40 -8.28 -5.47
N ARG A 24 -4.53 -7.27 -5.58
CA ARG A 24 -3.63 -7.11 -6.74
C ARG A 24 -2.17 -7.08 -6.31
N GLN A 25 -1.30 -7.28 -7.27
CA GLN A 25 0.10 -6.91 -7.11
C GLN A 25 0.27 -5.42 -7.44
N ALA A 26 0.91 -4.68 -6.54
CA ALA A 26 1.16 -3.25 -6.73
C ALA A 26 2.58 -2.87 -6.30
N ILE A 27 3.12 -1.85 -6.95
CA ILE A 27 4.28 -1.12 -6.43
C ILE A 27 3.74 0.03 -5.58
N VAL A 28 4.22 0.15 -4.35
CA VAL A 28 3.86 1.20 -3.41
C VAL A 28 5.11 1.97 -3.01
N THR A 29 5.04 3.29 -3.08
CA THR A 29 6.18 4.17 -2.83
C THR A 29 5.95 4.99 -1.58
N TYR A 30 6.95 4.96 -0.71
CA TYR A 30 7.02 5.78 0.50
C TYR A 30 8.32 6.56 0.53
N SER A 31 8.32 7.76 1.12
CA SER A 31 9.54 8.52 1.31
C SER A 31 9.77 9.01 2.73
N LYS A 32 11.04 9.19 3.06
CA LYS A 32 11.51 9.74 4.32
C LYS A 32 12.69 10.69 4.05
N GLN A 33 12.80 11.72 4.87
CA GLN A 33 13.95 12.63 4.86
C GLN A 33 15.05 12.08 5.77
N TYR A 34 16.28 12.19 5.30
CA TYR A 34 17.49 11.77 6.01
C TYR A 34 18.48 12.91 6.04
N ASP A 35 19.23 13.00 7.13
CA ASP A 35 20.36 13.91 7.28
C ASP A 35 21.47 13.54 6.27
N CYS A 36 22.03 14.54 5.60
CA CYS A 36 23.09 14.35 4.63
C CYS A 36 24.44 13.92 5.24
N GLY A 37 24.66 14.23 6.51
CA GLY A 37 25.80 13.79 7.33
C GLY A 37 25.56 12.48 8.07
N LEU A 38 24.48 11.74 7.76
CA LEU A 38 24.17 10.48 8.43
C LEU A 38 25.28 9.44 8.24
N ASN A 39 25.87 9.00 9.35
CA ASN A 39 26.85 7.91 9.35
C ASN A 39 26.20 6.59 8.89
N ASN A 40 26.92 5.83 8.07
CA ASN A 40 26.44 4.57 7.48
C ASN A 40 25.11 4.74 6.72
N PHE A 41 24.97 5.87 6.02
CA PHE A 41 23.76 6.28 5.30
C PHE A 41 23.06 5.13 4.56
N VAL A 42 23.78 4.41 3.69
CA VAL A 42 23.20 3.33 2.87
C VAL A 42 22.57 2.25 3.75
N THR A 43 23.28 1.77 4.76
CA THR A 43 22.78 0.75 5.68
C THR A 43 21.58 1.24 6.50
N ALA A 44 21.62 2.50 6.94
CA ALA A 44 20.52 3.08 7.70
C ALA A 44 19.22 3.18 6.88
N VAL A 45 19.32 3.62 5.62
CA VAL A 45 18.16 3.70 4.72
C VAL A 45 17.64 2.30 4.38
N ASP A 46 18.53 1.36 4.06
CA ASP A 46 18.16 -0.05 3.78
C ASP A 46 17.40 -0.68 4.95
N ASP A 47 17.90 -0.51 6.17
CA ASP A 47 17.28 -1.06 7.38
C ASP A 47 15.92 -0.40 7.67
N ASP A 48 15.81 0.91 7.45
CA ASP A 48 14.54 1.63 7.63
C ASP A 48 13.49 1.20 6.59
N CYS A 49 13.86 0.99 5.33
CA CYS A 49 12.93 0.49 4.30
C CYS A 49 12.45 -0.94 4.62
N LYS A 50 13.30 -1.81 5.18
CA LYS A 50 12.90 -3.14 5.64
C LYS A 50 11.93 -3.06 6.82
N LYS A 51 12.23 -2.22 7.83
CA LYS A 51 11.34 -1.99 8.97
C LYS A 51 9.99 -1.41 8.54
N LEU A 52 9.99 -0.53 7.53
CA LEU A 52 8.76 -0.01 6.94
C LEU A 52 7.93 -1.16 6.36
N ALA A 53 8.52 -2.02 5.54
CA ALA A 53 7.83 -3.17 4.96
C ALA A 53 7.22 -4.08 6.04
N ASP A 54 8.00 -4.44 7.07
CA ASP A 54 7.52 -5.24 8.20
C ASP A 54 6.38 -4.54 8.97
N SER A 55 6.50 -3.23 9.19
CA SER A 55 5.47 -2.42 9.87
C SER A 55 4.17 -2.36 9.07
N ILE A 56 4.27 -2.32 7.74
CA ILE A 56 3.11 -2.26 6.86
C ILE A 56 2.34 -3.59 6.90
N GLY A 57 3.04 -4.72 6.77
CA GLY A 57 2.41 -6.05 6.79
C GLY A 57 1.82 -6.43 8.15
N THR A 58 2.25 -5.79 9.24
CA THR A 58 1.72 -6.04 10.59
C THR A 58 0.58 -5.11 11.00
N GLN A 59 0.44 -3.93 10.37
CA GLN A 59 -0.50 -2.89 10.81
C GLN A 59 -1.63 -2.57 9.82
N GLY A 60 -1.47 -2.89 8.53
CA GLY A 60 -2.37 -2.44 7.49
C GLY A 60 -3.38 -3.49 7.03
N ARG A 61 -4.69 -3.17 7.06
CA ARG A 61 -5.68 -3.95 6.28
C ARG A 61 -5.40 -3.90 4.78
N LYS A 62 -4.77 -2.81 4.33
CA LYS A 62 -4.42 -2.53 2.94
C LYS A 62 -3.44 -3.54 2.34
N PHE A 63 -2.57 -4.12 3.17
CA PHE A 63 -1.54 -5.06 2.76
C PHE A 63 -1.84 -6.39 3.46
N ALA A 64 -2.33 -7.37 2.71
CA ALA A 64 -2.62 -8.67 3.30
C ALA A 64 -1.35 -9.49 3.60
N GLU A 65 -0.21 -9.10 3.01
CA GLU A 65 1.10 -9.72 3.21
C GLU A 65 2.17 -8.64 3.41
N ILE A 66 3.31 -9.03 3.98
CA ILE A 66 4.49 -8.15 4.10
C ILE A 66 5.01 -7.85 2.69
N PRO A 67 5.07 -6.57 2.27
CA PRO A 67 5.60 -6.22 0.97
C PRO A 67 7.12 -6.43 0.92
N THR A 68 7.67 -6.63 -0.27
CA THR A 68 9.13 -6.75 -0.47
C THR A 68 9.72 -5.40 -0.85
N VAL A 69 10.89 -5.04 -0.31
CA VAL A 69 11.64 -3.86 -0.78
C VAL A 69 12.25 -4.18 -2.14
N ASP A 70 11.84 -3.46 -3.19
CA ASP A 70 12.31 -3.66 -4.57
C ASP A 70 13.54 -2.79 -4.87
N SER A 71 13.42 -1.49 -4.58
CA SER A 71 14.50 -0.53 -4.78
C SER A 71 14.42 0.64 -3.79
N ILE A 72 15.54 1.34 -3.65
CA ILE A 72 15.68 2.53 -2.83
C ILE A 72 16.31 3.63 -3.69
N GLU A 73 15.60 4.75 -3.81
CA GLU A 73 16.05 5.89 -4.59
C GLU A 73 16.22 7.10 -3.68
N CYS A 74 17.43 7.63 -3.59
CA CYS A 74 17.71 8.85 -2.82
C CYS A 74 18.04 10.00 -3.77
N LEU A 75 17.39 11.13 -3.54
CA LEU A 75 17.77 12.39 -4.18
C LEU A 75 19.10 12.89 -3.61
N GLU A 76 19.72 13.82 -4.32
CA GLU A 76 20.82 14.61 -3.77
C GLU A 76 20.35 15.42 -2.54
N CYS A 77 21.32 15.92 -1.77
CA CYS A 77 21.00 16.86 -0.69
C CYS A 77 20.29 18.08 -1.26
N ASP A 78 19.40 18.65 -0.46
CA ASP A 78 18.83 19.95 -0.74
C ASP A 78 19.91 21.03 -0.83
N ASN A 79 19.51 22.24 -1.26
CA ASN A 79 20.44 23.34 -1.48
C ASN A 79 21.18 23.77 -0.21
N ASP A 80 20.58 23.53 0.95
CA ASP A 80 21.14 23.87 2.26
C ASP A 80 22.10 22.76 2.75
N GLY A 81 22.12 21.61 2.09
CA GLY A 81 22.99 20.48 2.40
C GLY A 81 22.58 19.73 3.66
N GLU A 82 21.38 19.99 4.20
CA GLU A 82 20.93 19.45 5.48
C GLU A 82 20.25 18.10 5.28
N PHE A 83 19.34 18.01 4.31
CA PHE A 83 18.51 16.84 4.12
C PHE A 83 18.52 16.31 2.69
N ARG A 84 18.33 15.00 2.57
CA ARG A 84 18.00 14.32 1.31
C ARG A 84 16.75 13.48 1.49
N ARG A 85 15.94 13.37 0.44
CA ARG A 85 14.76 12.51 0.43
C ARG A 85 15.12 11.15 -0.17
N CYS A 86 14.82 10.08 0.53
CA CYS A 86 14.89 8.72 0.01
C CYS A 86 13.50 8.13 -0.13
N ARG A 87 13.29 7.37 -1.20
CA ARG A 87 12.08 6.62 -1.53
C ARG A 87 12.36 5.13 -1.39
N CYS A 88 11.53 4.44 -0.61
CA CYS A 88 11.45 2.99 -0.62
C CYS A 88 10.35 2.59 -1.60
N MET A 89 10.71 1.84 -2.64
CA MET A 89 9.76 1.22 -3.55
C MET A 89 9.49 -0.20 -3.08
N LEU A 90 8.23 -0.50 -2.79
CA LEU A 90 7.80 -1.76 -2.20
C LEU A 90 6.90 -2.51 -3.17
N THR A 91 7.19 -3.79 -3.43
CA THR A 91 6.26 -4.68 -4.13
C THR A 91 5.32 -5.32 -3.11
N ALA A 92 4.04 -4.95 -3.16
CA ALA A 92 2.99 -5.50 -2.32
C ALA A 92 2.26 -6.64 -3.05
N TRP A 93 2.36 -7.84 -2.50
CA TRP A 93 1.48 -8.95 -2.85
C TRP A 93 0.19 -8.82 -2.07
N ARG A 94 -0.92 -9.13 -2.73
CA ARG A 94 -2.26 -9.03 -2.17
C ARG A 94 -2.62 -7.62 -1.62
N PHE A 95 -2.35 -6.59 -2.41
CA PHE A 95 -2.72 -5.21 -2.12
C PHE A 95 -4.23 -4.99 -2.32
N ARG A 96 -4.88 -4.35 -1.33
CA ARG A 96 -6.32 -4.02 -1.34
C ARG A 96 -6.51 -2.57 -1.81
N ASP A 97 -6.80 -2.37 -3.09
CA ASP A 97 -6.94 -1.02 -3.68
C ASP A 97 -8.20 -0.26 -3.22
N TRP A 98 -9.19 -0.95 -2.65
CA TRP A 98 -10.37 -0.35 -2.02
C TRP A 98 -10.14 0.13 -0.58
N GLU A 99 -9.10 -0.33 0.10
CA GLU A 99 -8.77 0.18 1.44
C GLU A 99 -8.20 1.59 1.30
N PRO A 100 -8.47 2.51 2.25
CA PRO A 100 -7.94 3.87 2.17
C PRO A 100 -6.41 3.89 2.21
N GLU A 101 -5.78 4.85 1.52
CA GLU A 101 -4.34 5.08 1.64
C GLU A 101 -4.00 5.58 3.06
N PRO A 102 -2.99 5.00 3.71
CA PRO A 102 -2.45 5.56 4.94
C PRO A 102 -1.65 6.81 4.59
N ALA A 103 -1.92 7.92 5.27
CA ALA A 103 -1.14 9.15 5.05
C ALA A 103 0.35 8.96 5.38
N LYS A 104 0.64 8.13 6.40
CA LYS A 104 1.99 7.84 6.87
C LYS A 104 2.09 6.47 7.52
N TYR A 105 3.29 5.91 7.50
CA TYR A 105 3.70 4.82 8.37
C TYR A 105 4.97 5.22 9.09
N GLN A 106 4.93 5.27 10.43
CA GLN A 106 6.04 5.79 11.23
C GLN A 106 6.44 7.21 10.77
N GLU A 107 7.66 7.37 10.27
CA GLU A 107 8.22 8.62 9.73
C GLU A 107 8.14 8.69 8.20
N PHE A 108 7.66 7.64 7.55
CA PHE A 108 7.51 7.58 6.10
C PHE A 108 6.19 8.20 5.64
N GLN A 109 6.28 9.07 4.64
CA GLN A 109 5.15 9.64 3.93
C GLN A 109 4.76 8.74 2.77
N TYR A 110 3.47 8.47 2.64
CA TYR A 110 2.95 7.79 1.45
C TYR A 110 3.05 8.72 0.24
N GLU A 111 3.56 8.21 -0.89
CA GLU A 111 3.57 8.97 -2.14
C GLU A 111 2.44 8.51 -3.08
N TYR A 112 2.51 7.28 -3.57
CA TYR A 112 1.54 6.70 -4.49
C TYR A 112 1.69 5.17 -4.57
N TRP A 113 0.72 4.52 -5.20
CA TRP A 113 0.83 3.14 -5.68
C TRP A 113 0.51 3.05 -7.17
N ARG A 114 0.98 1.99 -7.81
CA ARG A 114 0.60 1.62 -9.18
C ARG A 114 0.40 0.11 -9.31
N PRO A 115 -0.64 -0.36 -10.02
CA PRO A 115 -0.78 -1.78 -10.31
C PRO A 115 0.35 -2.22 -11.23
N MET A 116 0.84 -3.44 -11.07
CA MET A 116 1.80 -4.01 -12.02
C MET A 116 1.05 -4.50 -13.27
N GLU A 117 1.47 -4.07 -14.47
CA GLU A 117 0.78 -4.36 -15.74
C GLU A 117 0.67 -5.86 -16.04
N ASN A 118 1.61 -6.65 -15.53
CA ASN A 118 1.66 -8.11 -15.69
C ASN A 118 1.04 -8.85 -14.47
N GLY A 119 0.60 -8.12 -13.45
CA GLY A 119 0.18 -8.61 -12.14
C GLY A 119 -1.33 -8.83 -12.01
N LYS A 120 -2.04 -9.14 -13.12
CA LYS A 120 -3.42 -9.67 -13.09
C LYS A 120 -3.43 -11.09 -12.55
N LEU A 121 -3.03 -11.25 -11.31
CA LEU A 121 -3.57 -12.33 -10.51
C LEU A 121 -4.51 -11.62 -9.55
N ASP A 122 -5.79 -11.57 -9.91
CA ASP A 122 -6.87 -11.31 -8.97
C ASP A 122 -6.82 -12.48 -7.96
N VAL A 123 -5.91 -12.37 -7.01
CA VAL A 123 -5.67 -13.38 -5.98
C VAL A 123 -6.65 -13.14 -4.86
N SER A 124 -7.14 -14.24 -4.27
CA SER A 124 -7.89 -14.16 -3.00
C SER A 124 -7.05 -13.38 -2.00
N CYS A 125 -7.65 -12.37 -1.38
CA CYS A 125 -6.99 -11.63 -0.30
C CYS A 125 -6.77 -12.46 0.94
N ASP A 126 -7.61 -13.48 1.15
CA ASP A 126 -7.57 -14.33 2.31
C ASP A 126 -6.89 -15.65 1.90
N SER A 127 -5.80 -15.98 2.60
CA SER A 127 -5.00 -17.21 2.44
C SER A 127 -5.68 -18.39 3.11
#